data_AF-A0A2K2V5N8-F1
#
_entry.id   AF-A0A2K2V5N8-F1
#
_cell.length_a   1.000
_cell.length_b   1.000
_cell.length_c   1.000
_cell.angle_alpha   90.00
_cell.angle_beta   90.00
_cell.angle_gamma   90.00
#
_symmetry.space_group_name_H-M   'P 1'
#
loop_
_entity.id
_entity.type
_entity.pdbx_description
1 polymer ?
#
loop_
_entity_poly.entity_id
_entity_poly.type
_entity_poly.pdbx_seq_one_letter_code
_entity_poly.pdbx_strand_id
1 'polypeptide(L)'
;MRKPVILLLLLVLTAQIIISSPQKVYQVTISAPAVMQTENGTVGVLSNLTVTVSYPGSGKVYFSAEPLTDIDTQGSARVAAFVACYLLGKDFNSYDFFYLMSSKSTIIGG
;
A
#
# COMPACT_ATOMS: atom_id res chain seq x y z
N MET A 1 15.56 48.54 9.13
CA MET A 1 14.30 47.92 8.65
C MET A 1 14.40 46.41 8.34
N ARG A 2 15.60 45.79 8.24
CA ARG A 2 15.74 44.37 7.83
C ARG A 2 15.61 43.32 8.95
N LYS A 3 15.92 43.67 10.20
CA LYS A 3 15.84 42.77 11.37
C LYS A 3 14.44 42.15 11.62
N PRO A 4 13.31 42.89 11.55
CA PRO A 4 11.99 42.28 11.75
C PRO A 4 11.58 41.34 10.60
N VAL A 5 12.06 41.62 9.38
CA VAL A 5 11.80 40.77 8.20
C VAL A 5 12.52 39.42 8.32
N ILE A 6 13.78 39.43 8.81
CA ILE A 6 14.54 38.18 9.05
C ILE A 6 13.87 37.35 10.15
N LEU A 7 13.38 37.99 11.21
CA LEU A 7 12.67 37.30 12.29
C LEU A 7 11.36 36.67 11.82
N LEU A 8 10.59 37.38 10.98
CA LEU A 8 9.36 36.87 10.38
C LEU A 8 9.66 35.68 9.44
N LEU A 9 10.72 35.77 8.64
CA LEU A 9 11.12 34.69 7.74
C LEU A 9 11.53 33.43 8.52
N LEU A 10 12.27 33.60 9.63
CA LEU A 10 12.63 32.51 10.53
C LEU A 10 11.41 31.87 11.20
N LEU A 11 10.42 32.68 11.61
CA LEU A 11 9.18 32.20 12.21
C LEU A 11 8.32 31.39 11.22
N VAL A 12 8.25 31.82 9.96
CA VAL A 12 7.53 31.09 8.90
C VAL A 12 8.23 29.75 8.59
N LEU A 13 9.57 29.72 8.64
CA LEU A 13 10.35 28.50 8.39
C LEU A 13 10.18 27.47 9.51
N THR A 14 10.13 27.90 10.78
CA THR A 14 9.93 26.99 11.91
C THR A 14 8.49 26.50 12.04
N ALA A 15 7.50 27.27 11.58
CA ALA A 15 6.10 26.88 11.59
C ALA A 15 5.80 25.65 10.70
N GLN A 16 6.55 25.45 9.60
CA GLN A 16 6.35 24.29 8.72
C GLN A 16 6.71 22.95 9.38
N ILE A 17 7.63 22.96 10.34
CA ILE A 17 8.09 21.73 11.03
C ILE A 17 7.00 21.21 11.99
N ILE A 18 6.10 22.08 12.46
CA ILE A 18 5.05 21.72 13.43
C ILE A 18 3.87 20.99 12.76
N ILE A 19 3.69 21.14 11.44
CA ILE A 19 2.50 20.66 10.70
C ILE A 19 2.65 19.21 10.19
N SER A 20 3.83 18.60 10.29
CA SER A 20 4.00 17.20 9.88
C SER A 20 3.38 16.24 10.91
N SER A 21 2.14 15.82 10.68
CA SER A 21 1.53 14.72 11.42
C SER A 21 2.34 13.43 11.17
N PRO A 22 2.74 12.68 12.21
CA PRO A 22 3.50 11.45 12.02
C PRO A 22 2.69 10.44 11.21
N GLN A 23 3.28 9.93 10.13
CA GLN A 23 2.68 8.88 9.32
C GLN A 23 2.66 7.58 10.13
N LYS A 24 1.46 7.05 10.38
CA LYS A 24 1.27 5.72 10.98
C LYS A 24 1.31 4.70 9.86
N VAL A 25 2.16 3.69 10.01
CA VAL A 25 2.33 2.61 9.03
C VAL A 25 2.16 1.27 9.74
N TYR A 26 1.33 0.41 9.17
CA TYR A 26 1.11 -0.96 9.64
C TYR A 26 1.37 -1.91 8.49
N GLN A 27 2.03 -3.03 8.76
CA GLN A 27 2.37 -4.03 7.76
C GLN A 27 2.04 -5.43 8.28
N VAL A 28 1.48 -6.26 7.42
CA VAL A 28 1.24 -7.67 7.67
C VAL A 28 1.63 -8.48 6.44
N THR A 29 2.17 -9.68 6.67
CA THR A 29 2.47 -10.64 5.59
C THR A 29 1.72 -11.93 5.85
N ILE A 30 1.03 -12.43 4.84
CA ILE A 30 0.29 -13.69 4.88
C ILE A 30 0.73 -14.60 3.74
N SER A 31 0.74 -15.91 3.97
CA SER A 31 0.94 -16.88 2.89
C SER A 31 -0.42 -17.23 2.25
N ALA A 32 -0.51 -17.04 0.94
CA ALA A 32 -1.67 -17.34 0.13
C ALA A 32 -1.39 -18.59 -0.73
N PRO A 33 -2.23 -19.64 -0.65
CA PRO A 33 -2.12 -20.76 -1.57
C PRO A 33 -2.49 -20.32 -2.98
N ALA A 34 -1.72 -20.79 -3.96
CA ALA A 34 -1.92 -20.51 -5.38
C ALA A 34 -1.63 -21.76 -6.23
N VAL A 35 -1.97 -21.67 -7.51
CA VAL A 35 -1.75 -22.73 -8.49
C VAL A 35 -0.74 -22.24 -9.52
N MET A 36 0.29 -23.04 -9.78
CA MET A 36 1.32 -22.77 -10.79
C MET A 36 1.19 -23.77 -11.94
N GLN A 37 1.22 -23.25 -13.17
CA GLN A 37 1.31 -24.08 -14.38
C GLN A 37 2.76 -24.51 -14.63
N THR A 38 2.95 -25.78 -14.94
CA THR A 38 4.25 -26.37 -15.30
C THR A 38 4.10 -27.19 -16.58
N GLU A 39 5.22 -27.60 -17.20
CA GLU A 39 5.21 -28.49 -18.38
C GLU A 39 4.45 -29.81 -18.13
N ASN A 40 4.43 -30.29 -16.88
CA ASN A 40 3.82 -31.56 -16.48
C ASN A 40 2.42 -31.39 -15.87
N GLY A 41 1.80 -30.21 -15.99
CA GLY A 41 0.48 -29.89 -15.43
C GLY A 41 0.53 -28.85 -14.30
N THR A 42 -0.48 -28.82 -13.43
CA THR A 42 -0.61 -27.84 -12.35
C THR A 42 -0.05 -28.35 -11.02
N VAL A 43 0.65 -27.49 -10.29
CA VAL A 43 1.10 -27.76 -8.92
C VAL A 43 0.65 -26.67 -7.96
N GLY A 44 0.43 -27.04 -6.71
CA GLY A 44 0.18 -26.07 -5.64
C GLY A 44 1.47 -25.34 -5.26
N VAL A 45 1.38 -24.03 -5.04
CA VAL A 45 2.49 -23.19 -4.58
C VAL A 45 2.00 -22.24 -3.49
N LEU A 46 2.90 -21.86 -2.59
CA LEU A 46 2.63 -20.78 -1.64
C LEU A 46 3.20 -19.48 -2.19
N SER A 47 2.34 -18.46 -2.23
CA SER A 47 2.68 -17.08 -2.50
C SER A 47 2.69 -16.31 -1.18
N ASN A 48 3.50 -15.26 -1.06
CA ASN A 48 3.46 -14.35 0.07
C ASN A 48 2.80 -13.04 -0.36
N LEU A 49 1.81 -12.59 0.40
CA LEU A 49 1.15 -11.30 0.23
C LEU A 49 1.49 -10.42 1.43
N THR A 50 2.23 -9.35 1.19
CA THR A 50 2.48 -8.29 2.17
C THR A 50 1.55 -7.13 1.88
N VAL A 51 0.83 -6.68 2.92
CA VAL A 51 -0.05 -5.52 2.86
C VAL A 51 0.46 -4.48 3.85
N THR A 52 0.73 -3.29 3.34
CA THR A 52 1.11 -2.12 4.14
C THR A 52 0.03 -1.07 4.03
N VAL A 53 -0.39 -0.51 5.16
CA VAL A 53 -1.42 0.54 5.25
C VAL A 53 -0.81 1.75 5.91
N SER A 54 -0.97 2.93 5.30
CA SER A 54 -0.47 4.20 5.86
C SER A 54 -1.57 5.21 6.10
N TYR A 55 -1.44 5.96 7.20
CA TYR A 55 -2.32 7.07 7.59
C TYR A 55 -1.49 8.29 8.05
N PRO A 56 -1.84 9.54 7.67
CA PRO A 56 -2.91 9.88 6.74
C PRO A 56 -2.54 9.47 5.30
N GLY A 57 -3.55 9.16 4.49
CA GLY A 57 -3.44 8.81 3.08
C GLY A 57 -4.47 9.55 2.24
N SER A 58 -4.64 9.09 1.00
CA SER A 58 -5.51 9.71 -0.01
C SER A 58 -6.38 8.70 -0.78
N GLY A 59 -6.53 7.48 -0.26
CA GLY A 59 -7.29 6.40 -0.90
C GLY A 59 -6.55 5.73 -2.06
N LYS A 60 -5.22 5.85 -2.13
CA LYS A 60 -4.44 5.24 -3.21
C LYS A 60 -4.15 3.79 -2.89
N VAL A 61 -4.18 2.98 -3.95
CA VAL A 61 -3.85 1.56 -3.90
C VAL A 61 -2.72 1.30 -4.88
N TYR A 62 -1.62 0.81 -4.35
CA TYR A 62 -0.43 0.41 -5.08
C TYR A 62 -0.29 -1.09 -5.04
N PHE A 63 0.06 -1.69 -6.16
CA PHE A 63 0.25 -3.12 -6.27
C PHE A 63 1.57 -3.41 -6.97
N SER A 64 2.38 -4.28 -6.38
CA SER A 64 3.61 -4.79 -6.94
C SER A 64 3.59 -6.30 -6.87
N ALA A 65 4.12 -6.96 -7.90
CA ALA A 65 4.27 -8.40 -7.93
C ALA A 65 5.68 -8.80 -8.34
N GLU A 66 6.13 -9.91 -7.78
CA GLU A 66 7.35 -10.60 -8.13
C GLU A 66 6.96 -12.06 -8.46
N PRO A 67 7.01 -12.49 -9.72
CA PRO A 67 7.57 -11.78 -10.90
C PRO A 67 6.61 -10.84 -11.63
N LEU A 68 5.38 -11.27 -11.96
CA LEU A 68 4.41 -10.51 -12.75
C LEU A 68 3.00 -10.73 -12.22
N THR A 69 2.10 -9.79 -12.47
CA THR A 69 0.68 -9.86 -12.07
C THR A 69 -0.24 -9.61 -13.25
N ASP A 70 -1.38 -10.29 -13.23
CA ASP A 70 -2.51 -9.97 -14.10
C ASP A 70 -3.24 -8.73 -13.61
N ILE A 71 -3.98 -8.09 -14.51
CA ILE A 71 -4.73 -6.85 -14.23
C ILE A 71 -5.88 -7.09 -13.25
N ASP A 72 -6.50 -8.27 -13.29
CA ASP A 72 -7.64 -8.63 -12.44
C ASP A 72 -7.23 -8.64 -10.96
N THR A 73 -6.05 -9.18 -10.66
CA THR A 73 -5.51 -9.22 -9.29
C THR A 73 -5.22 -7.81 -8.75
N GLN A 74 -4.79 -6.86 -9.59
CA GLN A 74 -4.64 -5.46 -9.20
C GLN A 74 -5.99 -4.80 -8.88
N GLY A 75 -7.03 -5.12 -9.66
CA GLY A 75 -8.41 -4.69 -9.40
C GLY A 75 -8.94 -5.26 -8.07
N SER A 76 -8.73 -6.55 -7.85
CA SER A 76 -9.10 -7.25 -6.61
C SER A 76 -8.45 -6.63 -5.37
N ALA A 77 -7.19 -6.20 -5.45
CA ALA A 77 -6.52 -5.51 -4.34
C ALA A 77 -7.21 -4.18 -3.98
N ARG A 78 -7.67 -3.41 -4.97
CA ARG A 78 -8.43 -2.17 -4.74
C ARG A 78 -9.77 -2.45 -4.08
N VAL A 79 -10.50 -3.47 -4.55
CA VAL A 79 -11.78 -3.87 -3.95
C VAL A 79 -11.57 -4.34 -2.51
N ALA A 80 -10.54 -5.13 -2.25
CA ALA A 80 -10.21 -5.61 -0.90
C ALA A 80 -9.94 -4.46 0.07
N ALA A 81 -9.16 -3.45 -0.32
CA ALA A 81 -8.91 -2.27 0.49
C ALA A 81 -10.20 -1.49 0.81
N PHE A 82 -11.06 -1.29 -0.19
CA PHE A 82 -12.36 -0.63 -0.02
C PHE A 82 -13.28 -1.40 0.94
N VAL A 83 -13.42 -2.71 0.74
CA VAL A 83 -14.24 -3.57 1.58
C VAL A 83 -13.73 -3.60 3.02
N ALA A 84 -12.40 -3.66 3.23
CA ALA A 84 -11.82 -3.60 4.57
C ALA A 84 -12.18 -2.30 5.30
N CYS A 85 -12.07 -1.15 4.63
CA CYS A 85 -12.50 0.14 5.19
C CYS A 85 -14.00 0.17 5.50
N TYR A 86 -14.83 -0.33 4.58
CA TYR A 86 -16.28 -0.42 4.75
C TYR A 86 -16.67 -1.25 5.99
N LEU A 87 -16.09 -2.45 6.13
CA LEU A 87 -16.36 -3.33 7.27
C LEU A 87 -15.91 -2.74 8.61
N LEU A 88 -14.83 -1.95 8.62
CA LEU A 88 -14.31 -1.30 9.82
C LEU A 88 -14.94 0.07 10.11
N GLY A 89 -15.86 0.56 9.26
CA GLY A 89 -16.43 1.90 9.37
C GLY A 89 -15.39 3.01 9.24
N LYS A 90 -14.32 2.78 8.47
CA LYS A 90 -13.25 3.75 8.21
C LYS A 90 -13.44 4.40 6.85
N ASP A 91 -13.10 5.70 6.75
CA ASP A 91 -13.05 6.36 5.45
C ASP A 91 -11.87 5.83 4.63
N PHE A 92 -12.16 5.23 3.49
CA PHE A 92 -11.15 4.70 2.56
C PHE A 92 -10.16 5.78 2.11
N ASN A 93 -10.63 7.02 1.90
CA ASN A 93 -9.79 8.11 1.39
C ASN A 93 -8.80 8.63 2.43
N SER A 94 -8.91 8.20 3.68
CA SER A 94 -7.99 8.56 4.75
C SER A 94 -6.75 7.67 4.81
N TYR A 95 -6.65 6.62 3.99
CA TYR A 95 -5.56 5.63 4.02
C TYR A 95 -5.00 5.37 2.63
N ASP A 96 -3.70 5.06 2.54
CA ASP A 96 -3.08 4.50 1.34
C ASP A 96 -2.67 3.05 1.61
N PHE A 97 -2.82 2.20 0.59
CA PHE A 97 -2.59 0.76 0.65
C PHE A 97 -1.51 0.33 -0.34
N PHE A 98 -0.60 -0.51 0.12
CA PHE A 98 0.50 -1.05 -0.68
C PHE A 98 0.47 -2.57 -0.58
N TYR A 99 0.31 -3.22 -1.72
CA TYR A 99 0.31 -4.67 -1.84
C TYR A 99 1.60 -5.10 -2.53
N LEU A 100 2.31 -6.04 -1.92
CA LEU A 100 3.46 -6.72 -2.51
C LEU A 100 3.18 -8.22 -2.50
N MET A 101 3.05 -8.82 -3.68
CA MET A 101 2.87 -10.27 -3.80
C MET A 101 4.09 -10.92 -4.43
N SER A 102 4.67 -11.94 -3.77
CA SER A 102 5.77 -12.72 -4.31
C SER A 102 5.40 -14.19 -4.42
N SER A 103 5.76 -14.82 -5.54
CA SER A 103 5.49 -16.22 -5.80
C SER A 103 6.62 -16.87 -6.60
N LYS A 104 6.70 -18.20 -6.55
CA LYS A 104 7.57 -18.98 -7.46
C LYS A 104 6.93 -19.19 -8.84
N SER A 105 5.66 -18.84 -9.01
CA SER A 105 4.96 -18.85 -10.30
C SER A 105 5.48 -17.75 -11.24
N THR A 106 5.40 -17.97 -12.55
CA THR A 106 5.81 -16.99 -13.58
C THR A 106 4.86 -15.81 -13.71
N ILE A 107 3.56 -16.00 -13.45
CA ILE A 107 2.53 -14.97 -13.44
C ILE A 107 1.60 -15.25 -12.28
N ILE A 108 1.13 -14.19 -11.61
CA ILE A 108 0.14 -14.26 -10.54
C ILE A 108 -1.16 -13.63 -11.05
N GLY A 109 -2.24 -14.41 -11.07
CA GLY A 109 -3.55 -14.01 -11.57
C GLY A 109 -4.67 -14.73 -10.86
N GLY A 110 -5.89 -14.19 -10.97
CA GLY A 110 -7.11 -14.71 -10.32
C GLY A 110 -8.00 -13.63 -9.74
#